data_AF-A0A7X9MW57-F1
#
_entry.id   AF-A0A7X9MW57-F1
#
_cell.length_a   1.000
_cell.length_b   1.000
_cell.length_c   1.000
_cell.angle_alpha   90.00
_cell.angle_beta   90.00
_cell.angle_gamma   90.00
#
_symmetry.space_group_name_H-M   'P 1'
#
loop_
_entity.id
_entity.type
_entity.pdbx_description
1 polymer ?
#
loop_
_entity_poly.entity_id
_entity_poly.type
_entity_poly.pdbx_seq_one_letter_code
_entity_poly.pdbx_strand_id
1 'polypeptide(L)'
;MKKTILILILFFLLLSVVLIACKNESQGSQKKEDESQVSKQENTQKTQTEKVALENEQKLLPVFVSVASPSISLLSSDGDVVFLSFDHSYGEVCWNNCDEFIHYNYPTIHSGDVEVGNQLQIDWSSLKPQPTEIHLIHVDNSDEYDSKEVSRKQKSPENTPLTITVDEEMIGNQYAFEFIWKDGEVVEGRSIMNFKLE
;
A
#
# COMPACT_ATOMS: atom_id res chain seq x y z
N MET A 1 -10.74 -20.54 -47.76
CA MET A 1 -11.91 -19.93 -47.08
C MET A 1 -12.88 -20.99 -46.51
N LYS A 2 -12.40 -22.01 -45.79
CA LYS A 2 -13.26 -23.01 -45.12
C LYS A 2 -12.81 -23.39 -43.68
N LYS A 3 -11.68 -22.84 -43.20
CA LYS A 3 -11.16 -23.14 -41.86
C LYS A 3 -11.56 -22.13 -40.78
N THR A 4 -11.98 -20.92 -41.18
CA THR A 4 -12.33 -19.84 -40.25
C THR A 4 -13.74 -19.96 -39.65
N ILE A 5 -14.63 -20.70 -40.29
CA ILE A 5 -16.03 -20.86 -39.84
C ILE A 5 -16.14 -21.91 -38.72
N LEU A 6 -15.23 -22.89 -38.67
CA LEU A 6 -15.30 -23.98 -37.68
C LEU A 6 -14.90 -23.54 -36.26
N ILE A 7 -14.05 -22.49 -36.14
CA ILE A 7 -13.53 -22.01 -34.85
C ILE A 7 -14.56 -21.13 -34.12
N LEU A 8 -15.39 -20.40 -34.86
CA LEU A 8 -16.44 -19.53 -34.28
C LEU A 8 -17.60 -20.30 -33.64
N ILE A 9 -17.88 -21.53 -34.11
CA ILE A 9 -18.95 -22.37 -33.54
C ILE A 9 -18.51 -23.01 -32.21
N LEU A 10 -17.21 -23.31 -32.05
CA LEU A 10 -16.70 -23.89 -30.79
C LEU A 10 -16.70 -22.88 -29.63
N PHE A 11 -16.49 -21.59 -29.93
CA PHE A 11 -16.46 -20.54 -28.90
C PHE A 11 -17.85 -20.21 -28.33
N PHE A 12 -18.90 -20.34 -29.14
CA PHE A 12 -20.28 -20.07 -28.70
C PHE A 12 -20.89 -21.19 -27.82
N LEU A 13 -20.39 -22.42 -27.92
CA LEU A 13 -20.86 -23.56 -27.10
C LEU A 13 -20.25 -23.61 -25.70
N LEU A 14 -19.07 -22.99 -25.49
CA LEU A 14 -18.42 -22.91 -24.18
C LEU A 14 -18.95 -21.77 -23.31
N LEU A 15 -19.63 -20.77 -23.89
CA LEU A 15 -20.20 -19.63 -23.16
C LEU A 15 -21.57 -19.93 -22.51
N SER A 16 -22.23 -21.04 -22.88
CA SER A 16 -23.57 -21.40 -22.38
C SER A 16 -23.60 -22.25 -21.10
N VAL A 17 -22.45 -22.59 -20.50
CA VAL A 17 -22.39 -23.51 -19.33
C VAL A 17 -22.21 -22.78 -17.98
N VAL A 18 -22.02 -21.46 -17.94
CA VAL A 18 -21.71 -20.73 -16.69
C VAL A 18 -22.89 -19.91 -16.12
N LEU A 19 -24.08 -19.94 -16.73
CA LEU A 19 -25.24 -19.14 -16.30
C LEU A 19 -26.36 -19.91 -15.57
N ILE A 20 -26.08 -21.10 -15.02
CA ILE A 20 -27.06 -21.89 -14.24
C ILE A 20 -26.49 -22.26 -12.88
N ALA A 21 -26.15 -21.28 -12.05
CA ALA A 21 -26.08 -21.43 -10.60
C ALA A 21 -26.21 -20.05 -9.97
N CYS A 22 -27.10 -19.92 -8.97
CA CYS A 22 -27.48 -18.69 -8.25
C CYS A 22 -28.65 -17.90 -8.85
N LYS A 23 -29.81 -18.55 -9.02
CA LYS A 23 -31.10 -17.89 -8.81
C LYS A 23 -32.09 -18.89 -8.24
N ASN A 24 -32.34 -18.82 -6.93
CA ASN A 24 -33.59 -19.26 -6.33
C ASN A 24 -33.79 -18.52 -5.01
N GLU A 25 -34.50 -17.42 -5.17
CA GLU A 25 -35.33 -16.76 -4.18
C GLU A 25 -36.59 -17.62 -4.01
N SER A 26 -36.89 -18.04 -2.78
CA SER A 26 -38.26 -18.41 -2.44
C SER A 26 -38.59 -17.88 -1.06
N GLN A 27 -39.25 -16.73 -1.06
CA GLN A 27 -40.05 -16.22 0.04
C GLN A 27 -41.13 -17.24 0.43
N GLY A 28 -41.27 -17.43 1.74
CA GLY A 28 -42.53 -17.28 2.47
C GLY A 28 -43.73 -18.16 2.08
N SER A 29 -44.16 -19.00 3.01
CA SER A 29 -45.59 -19.15 3.29
C SER A 29 -45.84 -19.45 4.77
N GLN A 30 -46.84 -18.76 5.30
CA GLN A 30 -47.22 -18.66 6.70
C GLN A 30 -48.06 -19.85 7.21
N LYS A 31 -48.07 -19.94 8.55
CA LYS A 31 -49.16 -20.36 9.46
C LYS A 31 -49.47 -21.85 9.63
N LYS A 32 -49.30 -22.30 10.88
CA LYS A 32 -50.41 -22.62 11.80
C LYS A 32 -49.92 -22.72 13.27
N GLU A 33 -50.62 -22.02 14.17
CA GLU A 33 -50.79 -22.33 15.60
C GLU A 33 -51.42 -23.76 15.71
N ASP A 34 -51.27 -24.56 16.76
CA ASP A 34 -51.56 -24.23 18.16
C ASP A 34 -51.12 -25.35 19.14
N GLU A 35 -50.86 -24.92 20.38
CA GLU A 35 -51.04 -25.57 21.68
C GLU A 35 -50.32 -26.87 22.18
N SER A 36 -49.54 -26.64 23.25
CA SER A 36 -49.61 -27.29 24.59
C SER A 36 -48.78 -28.56 24.90
N GLN A 37 -47.73 -28.40 25.73
CA GLN A 37 -47.62 -28.92 27.12
C GLN A 37 -46.16 -29.10 27.61
N VAL A 38 -45.85 -28.35 28.68
CA VAL A 38 -44.98 -28.63 29.86
C VAL A 38 -44.04 -29.85 29.83
N SER A 39 -42.72 -29.65 29.95
CA SER A 39 -41.91 -30.23 31.04
C SER A 39 -40.51 -29.62 31.15
N LYS A 40 -39.93 -29.73 32.36
CA LYS A 40 -38.74 -29.09 32.91
C LYS A 40 -37.42 -29.61 32.31
N GLN A 41 -36.46 -28.72 32.08
CA GLN A 41 -35.00 -28.93 32.28
C GLN A 41 -34.31 -27.56 32.06
N GLU A 42 -33.98 -26.80 33.10
CA GLU A 42 -32.75 -26.93 33.90
C GLU A 42 -31.49 -26.41 33.15
N ASN A 43 -31.29 -25.10 33.24
CA ASN A 43 -30.06 -24.51 33.77
C ASN A 43 -28.70 -25.07 33.26
N THR A 44 -28.30 -24.77 32.02
CA THR A 44 -26.86 -24.64 31.65
C THR A 44 -26.70 -23.86 30.33
N GLN A 45 -27.22 -22.64 30.21
CA GLN A 45 -27.02 -21.86 28.98
C GLN A 45 -27.05 -20.34 29.19
N LYS A 46 -26.50 -19.87 30.32
CA LYS A 46 -26.38 -18.43 30.60
C LYS A 46 -24.96 -17.96 30.90
N THR A 47 -23.98 -18.87 30.93
CA THR A 47 -22.58 -18.55 31.27
C THR A 47 -21.61 -18.73 30.10
N GLN A 48 -22.06 -19.18 28.93
CA GLN A 48 -21.21 -19.29 27.74
C GLN A 48 -21.43 -18.19 26.69
N THR A 49 -22.53 -17.44 26.77
CA THR A 49 -22.78 -16.32 25.83
C THR A 49 -21.94 -15.08 26.15
N GLU A 50 -21.45 -14.95 27.39
CA GLU A 50 -20.66 -13.78 27.82
C GLU A 50 -19.14 -13.95 27.62
N LYS A 51 -18.67 -15.16 27.30
CA LYS A 51 -17.22 -15.43 27.11
C LYS A 51 -16.78 -15.58 25.65
N VAL A 52 -17.71 -15.65 24.70
CA VAL A 52 -17.40 -15.73 23.24
C VAL A 52 -17.64 -14.39 22.54
N ALA A 53 -18.29 -13.43 23.21
CA ALA A 53 -18.52 -12.09 22.66
C ALA A 53 -17.27 -11.17 22.70
N LEU A 54 -16.17 -11.61 23.31
CA LEU A 54 -14.95 -10.80 23.47
C LEU A 54 -13.81 -11.17 22.52
N GLU A 55 -14.03 -12.09 21.58
CA GLU A 55 -12.95 -12.63 20.72
C GLU A 55 -13.21 -12.43 19.23
N ASN A 56 -14.13 -11.51 18.91
CA ASN A 56 -14.38 -11.06 17.54
C ASN A 56 -14.49 -9.54 17.49
N GLU A 57 -13.63 -8.85 18.27
CA GLU A 57 -13.15 -7.54 17.83
C GLU A 57 -12.44 -7.79 16.50
N GLN A 58 -13.19 -7.73 15.41
CA GLN A 58 -12.65 -7.37 14.12
C GLN A 58 -11.72 -6.21 14.41
N LYS A 59 -10.41 -6.44 14.31
CA LYS A 59 -9.41 -5.38 14.22
C LYS A 59 -9.83 -4.56 13.00
N LEU A 60 -10.73 -3.62 13.21
CA LEU A 60 -11.09 -2.62 12.24
C LEU A 60 -9.77 -1.93 11.94
N LEU A 61 -9.31 -2.06 10.70
CA LEU A 61 -8.23 -1.21 10.22
C LEU A 61 -8.62 0.23 10.58
N PRO A 62 -7.72 1.03 11.18
CA PRO A 62 -8.03 2.38 11.55
C PRO A 62 -8.66 3.10 10.35
N VAL A 63 -9.79 3.78 10.56
CA VAL A 63 -10.42 4.57 9.50
C VAL A 63 -9.55 5.80 9.28
N PHE A 64 -8.60 5.70 8.36
CA PHE A 64 -7.79 6.85 7.94
C PHE A 64 -8.62 7.73 7.02
N VAL A 65 -8.82 9.01 7.41
CA VAL A 65 -9.57 10.01 6.63
C VAL A 65 -8.79 10.44 5.38
N SER A 66 -7.48 10.20 5.34
CA SER A 66 -6.58 10.32 4.19
C SER A 66 -5.38 9.40 4.38
N VAL A 67 -4.83 8.84 3.30
CA VAL A 67 -3.48 8.25 3.33
C VAL A 67 -2.51 9.42 3.48
N ALA A 68 -1.93 9.59 4.66
CA ALA A 68 -0.90 10.60 4.85
C ALA A 68 0.31 10.19 4.00
N SER A 69 0.71 11.02 3.04
CA SER A 69 1.90 10.79 2.22
C SER A 69 3.00 11.77 2.62
N PRO A 70 4.27 11.36 2.53
CA PRO A 70 5.37 12.31 2.54
C PRO A 70 5.25 13.24 1.32
N SER A 71 6.02 14.32 1.33
CA SER A 71 6.10 15.28 0.23
C SER A 71 7.54 15.62 -0.10
N ILE A 72 7.76 16.01 -1.37
CA ILE A 72 9.03 16.53 -1.86
C ILE A 72 8.74 17.88 -2.53
N SER A 73 9.50 18.90 -2.15
CA SER A 73 9.53 20.20 -2.82
C SER A 73 10.94 20.49 -3.33
N LEU A 74 11.03 21.25 -4.42
CA LEU A 74 12.28 21.73 -4.99
C LEU A 74 12.45 23.20 -4.65
N LEU A 75 13.57 23.53 -4.04
CA LEU A 75 14.00 24.89 -3.74
C LEU A 75 15.21 25.25 -4.62
N SER A 76 15.35 26.54 -4.91
CA SER A 76 16.55 27.08 -5.55
C SER A 76 17.74 27.02 -4.58
N SER A 77 18.93 27.33 -5.07
CA SER A 77 20.13 27.46 -4.22
C SER A 77 19.96 28.47 -3.09
N ASP A 78 19.13 29.49 -3.30
CA ASP A 78 18.87 30.57 -2.35
C ASP A 78 17.69 30.25 -1.41
N GLY A 79 17.05 29.09 -1.59
CA GLY A 79 15.95 28.61 -0.75
C GLY A 79 14.55 29.03 -1.20
N ASP A 80 14.43 29.71 -2.34
CA ASP A 80 13.14 30.05 -2.93
C ASP A 80 12.47 28.81 -3.51
N VAL A 81 11.15 28.68 -3.32
CA VAL A 81 10.41 27.54 -3.86
C VAL A 81 10.37 27.60 -5.38
N VAL A 82 10.92 26.57 -6.04
CA VAL A 82 10.80 26.34 -7.48
C VAL A 82 9.56 25.50 -7.76
N PHE A 83 9.41 24.38 -7.06
CA PHE A 83 8.24 23.51 -7.13
C PHE A 83 7.76 23.10 -5.74
N LEU A 84 6.48 23.31 -5.45
CA LEU A 84 5.85 22.87 -4.19
C LEU A 84 5.63 21.36 -4.13
N SER A 85 5.50 20.71 -5.28
CA SER A 85 5.30 19.27 -5.42
C SER A 85 6.20 18.79 -6.55
N PHE A 86 7.40 18.35 -6.19
CA PHE A 86 8.30 17.67 -7.10
C PHE A 86 7.72 16.29 -7.41
N ASP A 87 7.74 15.87 -8.67
CA ASP A 87 7.10 14.62 -9.05
C ASP A 87 7.76 13.42 -8.36
N HIS A 88 6.94 12.55 -7.77
CA HIS A 88 7.38 11.37 -7.04
C HIS A 88 6.28 10.32 -7.03
N SER A 89 6.65 9.08 -6.72
CA SER A 89 5.70 7.98 -6.50
C SER A 89 5.85 7.51 -5.06
N TYR A 90 4.77 7.63 -4.28
CA TYR A 90 4.69 7.07 -2.94
C TYR A 90 3.82 5.81 -2.94
N GLY A 91 4.28 4.77 -2.25
CA GLY A 91 3.52 3.54 -2.07
C GLY A 91 3.79 2.87 -0.73
N GLU A 92 2.72 2.45 -0.06
CA GLU A 92 2.79 1.52 1.06
C GLU A 92 3.14 0.14 0.55
N VAL A 93 4.14 -0.50 1.18
CA VAL A 93 4.67 -1.79 0.75
C VAL A 93 4.05 -2.92 1.56
N CYS A 94 3.99 -2.75 2.89
CA CYS A 94 3.40 -3.74 3.81
C CYS A 94 3.02 -3.07 5.13
N TRP A 95 2.05 -3.67 5.83
CA TRP A 95 1.63 -3.27 7.18
C TRP A 95 1.20 -4.48 8.01
N ASN A 96 1.64 -4.56 9.26
CA ASN A 96 1.43 -5.64 10.23
C ASN A 96 1.86 -7.05 9.80
N ASN A 97 2.51 -7.20 8.64
CA ASN A 97 3.06 -8.46 8.13
C ASN A 97 4.04 -8.14 6.99
N CYS A 98 5.28 -7.79 7.35
CA CYS A 98 6.32 -7.46 6.40
C CYS A 98 7.33 -8.61 6.32
N ASP A 99 7.39 -9.26 5.16
CA ASP A 99 8.44 -10.24 4.89
C ASP A 99 9.82 -9.57 4.92
N GLU A 100 10.85 -10.32 5.31
CA GLU A 100 12.24 -9.81 5.30
C GLU A 100 12.74 -9.48 3.89
N PHE A 101 12.18 -10.14 2.86
CA PHE A 101 12.65 -10.12 1.48
C PHE A 101 11.68 -9.42 0.51
N ILE A 102 11.19 -8.23 0.86
CA ILE A 102 10.37 -7.48 -0.08
C ILE A 102 11.27 -6.85 -1.15
N HIS A 103 11.10 -7.31 -2.39
CA HIS A 103 11.71 -6.69 -3.56
C HIS A 103 10.78 -5.57 -4.03
N TYR A 104 11.25 -4.33 -3.96
CA TYR A 104 10.52 -3.19 -4.49
C TYR A 104 10.86 -3.03 -5.97
N ASN A 105 9.83 -2.91 -6.81
CA ASN A 105 10.01 -2.43 -8.17
C ASN A 105 10.02 -0.90 -8.13
N TYR A 106 11.12 -0.28 -8.56
CA TYR A 106 11.23 1.17 -8.64
C TYR A 106 10.78 1.63 -10.04
N PRO A 107 9.49 1.96 -10.24
CA PRO A 107 9.04 2.39 -11.56
C PRO A 107 9.83 3.62 -12.00
N THR A 108 10.14 3.71 -13.30
CA THR A 108 10.77 4.91 -13.85
C THR A 108 9.85 6.11 -13.64
N ILE A 109 10.40 7.18 -13.05
CA ILE A 109 9.71 8.45 -12.85
C ILE A 109 10.47 9.52 -13.62
N HIS A 110 9.76 10.39 -14.31
CA HIS A 110 10.31 11.60 -14.91
C HIS A 110 9.94 12.76 -14.00
N SER A 111 10.84 13.06 -13.07
CA SER A 111 10.65 14.21 -12.19
C SER A 111 11.41 15.37 -12.80
N GLY A 112 10.74 16.51 -12.97
CA GLY A 112 11.22 17.60 -13.83
C GLY A 112 12.64 18.09 -13.53
N ASP A 113 13.18 18.88 -14.45
CA ASP A 113 14.57 19.33 -14.48
C ASP A 113 15.05 19.91 -13.14
N VAL A 114 16.24 19.49 -12.69
CA VAL A 114 16.93 20.04 -11.51
C VAL A 114 18.30 20.61 -11.88
N GLU A 115 18.72 21.65 -11.17
CA GLU A 115 20.05 22.23 -11.34
C GLU A 115 20.97 21.93 -10.13
N VAL A 116 22.27 21.87 -10.39
CA VAL A 116 23.28 21.78 -9.32
C VAL A 116 23.09 22.95 -8.35
N GLY A 117 23.06 22.64 -7.05
CA GLY A 117 22.82 23.61 -5.99
C GLY A 117 21.35 23.81 -5.63
N ASN A 118 20.40 23.31 -6.43
CA ASN A 118 19.01 23.19 -5.98
C ASN A 118 18.93 22.33 -4.73
N GLN A 119 17.84 22.48 -3.97
CA GLN A 119 17.64 21.75 -2.74
C GLN A 119 16.32 21.00 -2.78
N LEU A 120 16.36 19.69 -2.58
CA LEU A 120 15.18 18.88 -2.34
C LEU A 120 14.84 18.99 -0.85
N GLN A 121 13.61 19.40 -0.54
CA GLN A 121 13.07 19.37 0.81
C GLN A 121 12.05 18.24 0.89
N ILE A 122 12.35 17.26 1.74
CA ILE A 122 11.54 16.06 1.92
C ILE A 122 10.89 16.11 3.29
N ASP A 123 9.55 16.07 3.34
CA ASP A 123 8.78 16.13 4.59
C ASP A 123 7.89 14.89 4.76
N TRP A 124 8.11 14.15 5.83
CA TRP A 124 7.30 12.99 6.25
C TRP A 124 6.58 13.22 7.59
N SER A 125 6.48 14.47 8.05
CA SER A 125 5.78 14.84 9.29
C SER A 125 4.30 14.44 9.29
N SER A 126 3.71 14.28 8.11
CA SER A 126 2.35 13.80 7.89
C SER A 126 2.17 12.32 8.25
N LEU A 127 3.21 11.48 8.13
CA LEU A 127 3.13 10.04 8.40
C LEU A 127 2.78 9.78 9.88
N LYS A 128 1.76 8.93 10.11
CA LYS A 128 1.33 8.54 11.47
C LYS A 128 1.14 7.02 11.56
N PRO A 129 1.82 6.32 12.48
CA PRO A 129 2.89 6.84 13.36
C PRO A 129 4.11 7.34 12.55
N GLN A 130 5.02 8.07 13.20
CA GLN A 130 6.28 8.43 12.54
C GLN A 130 7.14 7.17 12.32
N PRO A 131 7.87 7.07 11.19
CA PRO A 131 8.75 5.94 10.94
C PRO A 131 9.88 5.89 11.96
N THR A 132 10.32 4.70 12.34
CA THR A 132 11.42 4.50 13.28
C THR A 132 12.78 4.46 12.59
N GLU A 133 12.80 4.13 11.30
CA GLU A 133 14.00 4.15 10.47
C GLU A 133 13.69 4.72 9.09
N ILE A 134 14.66 5.45 8.54
CA ILE A 134 14.58 6.02 7.20
C ILE A 134 15.89 5.77 6.46
N HIS A 135 15.79 5.34 5.20
CA HIS A 135 16.93 5.18 4.32
C HIS A 135 16.73 5.97 3.03
N LEU A 136 17.79 6.64 2.58
CA LEU A 136 17.91 7.12 1.20
C LEU A 136 18.64 6.05 0.39
N ILE A 137 18.00 5.58 -0.67
CA ILE A 137 18.47 4.53 -1.57
C ILE A 137 18.75 5.14 -2.93
N HIS A 138 19.93 4.90 -3.49
CA HIS A 138 20.25 5.19 -4.88
C HIS A 138 19.93 3.95 -5.71
N VAL A 139 19.15 4.12 -6.77
CA VAL A 139 18.64 3.04 -7.63
C VAL A 139 19.23 3.18 -9.03
N ASP A 140 19.84 2.11 -9.51
CA ASP A 140 20.19 1.94 -10.92
C ASP A 140 19.00 1.32 -11.65
N ASN A 141 18.45 2.06 -12.61
CA ASN A 141 17.32 1.66 -13.45
C ASN A 141 17.73 1.46 -14.92
N SER A 142 19.02 1.19 -15.19
CA SER A 142 19.52 0.96 -16.54
C SER A 142 18.81 -0.20 -17.28
N ASP A 143 18.26 -1.16 -16.54
CA ASP A 143 17.29 -2.14 -17.04
C ASP A 143 15.92 -1.85 -16.41
N GLU A 144 14.95 -1.46 -17.24
CA GLU A 144 13.57 -1.12 -16.83
C GLU A 144 12.88 -2.26 -16.06
N TYR A 145 13.34 -3.49 -16.23
CA TYR A 145 12.77 -4.68 -15.59
C TYR A 145 13.61 -5.22 -14.41
N ASP A 146 14.80 -4.66 -14.15
CA ASP A 146 15.74 -5.14 -13.12
C ASP A 146 16.45 -3.97 -12.43
N SER A 147 15.66 -3.16 -11.71
CA SER A 147 16.17 -2.07 -10.88
C SER A 147 17.01 -2.60 -9.71
N LYS A 148 18.19 -2.02 -9.49
CA LYS A 148 19.14 -2.45 -8.45
C LYS A 148 19.46 -1.33 -7.47
N GLU A 149 19.54 -1.68 -6.19
CA GLU A 149 20.08 -0.78 -5.17
C GLU A 149 21.60 -0.62 -5.36
N VAL A 150 22.04 0.60 -5.64
CA VAL A 150 23.46 0.97 -5.77
C VAL A 150 24.05 1.32 -4.41
N SER A 151 23.29 2.06 -3.60
CA SER A 151 23.71 2.44 -2.25
C SER A 151 22.51 2.72 -1.35
N ARG A 152 22.71 2.59 -0.04
CA ARG A 152 21.73 2.88 1.00
C ARG A 152 22.38 3.65 2.13
N LYS A 153 21.81 4.81 2.46
CA LYS A 153 22.30 5.72 3.49
C LYS A 153 21.19 5.93 4.53
N GLN A 154 21.45 5.58 5.79
CA GLN A 154 20.52 5.83 6.88
C GLN A 154 20.37 7.34 7.13
N LYS A 155 19.14 7.77 7.41
CA LYS A 155 18.78 9.13 7.79
C LYS A 155 18.10 9.12 9.16
N SER A 156 18.19 10.24 9.87
CA SER A 156 17.50 10.42 11.14
C SER A 156 15.99 10.53 10.88
N PRO A 157 15.15 9.68 11.50
CA PRO A 157 13.69 9.77 11.36
C PRO A 157 13.11 11.07 11.95
N GLU A 158 13.80 11.66 12.93
CA GLU A 158 13.35 12.87 13.63
C GLU A 158 13.66 14.16 12.84
N ASN A 159 14.47 14.07 11.78
CA ASN A 159 14.92 15.24 11.01
C ASN A 159 13.99 15.51 9.82
N THR A 160 12.73 15.85 10.11
CA THR A 160 11.74 16.25 9.10
C THR A 160 11.35 17.73 9.24
N PRO A 161 11.33 18.52 8.16
CA PRO A 161 11.77 18.16 6.82
C PRO A 161 13.30 18.00 6.71
N LEU A 162 13.74 17.10 5.84
CA LEU A 162 15.15 16.91 5.46
C LEU A 162 15.45 17.67 4.18
N THR A 163 16.52 18.45 4.17
CA THR A 163 17.03 19.11 2.97
C THR A 163 18.24 18.38 2.40
N ILE A 164 18.24 18.12 1.09
CA ILE A 164 19.36 17.57 0.34
C ILE A 164 19.73 18.53 -0.79
N THR A 165 20.98 19.00 -0.81
CA THR A 165 21.51 19.79 -1.92
C THR A 165 21.86 18.87 -3.08
N VAL A 166 21.38 19.18 -4.28
CA VAL A 166 21.68 18.48 -5.53
C VAL A 166 23.10 18.83 -5.95
N ASP A 167 23.93 17.81 -6.16
CA ASP A 167 25.26 17.94 -6.74
C ASP A 167 25.29 17.35 -8.17
N GLU A 168 26.44 17.48 -8.85
CA GLU A 168 26.62 16.98 -10.21
C GLU A 168 26.47 15.45 -10.30
N GLU A 169 26.86 14.70 -9.26
CA GLU A 169 26.78 13.23 -9.26
C GLU A 169 25.35 12.73 -9.05
N MET A 170 24.44 13.57 -8.56
CA MET A 170 23.04 13.22 -8.35
C MET A 170 22.17 13.35 -9.61
N ILE A 171 22.57 14.18 -10.56
CA ILE A 171 21.79 14.44 -11.78
C ILE A 171 21.79 13.19 -12.69
N GLY A 172 20.64 12.89 -13.27
CA GLY A 172 20.36 11.71 -14.09
C GLY A 172 19.99 10.46 -13.30
N ASN A 173 20.15 10.46 -11.98
CA ASN A 173 19.98 9.28 -11.13
C ASN A 173 18.60 9.20 -10.48
N GLN A 174 18.20 7.98 -10.11
CA GLN A 174 16.94 7.70 -9.43
C GLN A 174 17.18 7.37 -7.96
N TYR A 175 16.33 7.89 -7.09
CA TYR A 175 16.45 7.74 -5.64
C TYR A 175 15.12 7.35 -5.01
N ALA A 176 15.21 6.69 -3.86
CA ALA A 176 14.05 6.36 -3.06
C ALA A 176 14.29 6.60 -1.57
N PHE A 177 13.29 7.14 -0.90
CA PHE A 177 13.20 7.07 0.56
C PHE A 177 12.43 5.82 0.96
N GLU A 178 13.06 4.95 1.74
CA GLU A 178 12.39 3.87 2.46
C GLU A 178 12.09 4.33 3.88
N PHE A 179 10.81 4.25 4.26
CA PHE A 179 10.32 4.51 5.60
C PHE A 179 9.95 3.18 6.23
N ILE A 180 10.51 2.88 7.39
CA ILE A 180 10.33 1.61 8.10
C ILE A 180 9.76 1.90 9.50
N TRP A 181 8.76 1.13 9.89
CA TRP A 181 8.21 1.09 11.24
C TRP A 181 8.59 -0.22 11.89
N LYS A 182 9.24 -0.14 13.04
CA LYS A 182 9.65 -1.28 13.84
C LYS A 182 9.05 -1.23 15.24
N ASP A 183 8.64 -2.40 15.73
CA ASP A 183 8.43 -2.66 17.15
C ASP A 183 9.57 -3.55 17.66
N GLY A 184 10.55 -2.91 18.32
CA GLY A 184 11.84 -3.55 18.62
C GLY A 184 12.58 -3.96 17.34
N GLU A 185 12.81 -5.26 17.17
CA GLU A 185 13.48 -5.83 15.99
C GLU A 185 12.50 -6.24 14.87
N VAL A 186 11.20 -6.21 15.14
CA VAL A 186 10.17 -6.65 14.18
C VAL A 186 9.79 -5.49 13.28
N VAL A 187 9.90 -5.68 11.96
CA VAL A 187 9.39 -4.70 10.98
C VAL A 187 7.88 -4.86 10.85
N GLU A 188 7.13 -3.85 11.29
CA GLU A 188 5.68 -3.81 11.21
C GLU A 188 5.19 -3.16 9.92
N GLY A 189 5.96 -2.22 9.37
CA GLY A 189 5.53 -1.46 8.20
C GLY A 189 6.69 -1.02 7.33
N ARG A 190 6.44 -0.95 6.02
CA ARG A 190 7.35 -0.33 5.05
C ARG A 190 6.56 0.51 4.05
N SER A 191 7.13 1.63 3.66
CA SER A 191 6.67 2.41 2.51
C SER A 191 7.85 3.00 1.76
N ILE A 192 7.66 3.28 0.47
CA ILE A 192 8.71 3.81 -0.41
C ILE A 192 8.19 5.06 -1.10
N MET A 193 9.03 6.09 -1.15
CA MET A 193 8.85 7.26 -2.00
C MET A 193 10.00 7.35 -2.99
N ASN A 194 9.70 7.12 -4.27
CA ASN A 194 10.65 7.11 -5.37
C ASN A 194 10.58 8.44 -6.15
N PHE A 195 11.72 8.93 -6.63
CA PHE A 195 11.84 10.14 -7.46
C PHE A 195 13.12 10.07 -8.30
N LYS A 196 13.18 10.86 -9.37
CA LYS A 196 14.36 10.93 -10.25
C LYS A 196 14.83 12.38 -10.36
N LEU A 197 16.11 12.59 -10.58
CA LEU A 197 16.68 13.92 -10.80
C LEU A 197 17.12 13.98 -12.26
N GLU A 198 16.43 14.77 -13.08
CA GLU A 198 16.72 14.92 -14.51
C GLU A 198 17.52 16.19 -14.82
#